data_AF-A0A925BR36-F1
#
_entry.id   AF-A0A925BR36-F1
#
_cell.length_a   1.000
_cell.length_b   1.000
_cell.length_c   1.000
_cell.angle_alpha   90.00
_cell.angle_beta   90.00
_cell.angle_gamma   90.00
#
_symmetry.space_group_name_H-M   'P 1'
#
loop_
_entity.id
_entity.type
_entity.pdbx_description
1 polymer ?
#
loop_
_entity_poly.entity_id
_entity_poly.type
_entity_poly.pdbx_seq_one_letter_code
_entity_poly.pdbx_strand_id
1 'polypeptide(L)'
;MNLDRPGIELFANLVFVWIGSNYFPIGEVEPSGKRTRILHALRVLVVLLVSWRISGWRDGWLLAISLGVAAAILLIGRERIAKRYLAEFELLNVCVVLGIGWLVARLSLVIHPIVQMPAPANVIPATLLIAAILCYSLRGGSYIVRGLLEKGALIPHKATATVDTEDIQVRHGRIIGYLERIVIIAAVAAGSFEALGFLIAAKGLIRAKEFDNRSFAEYFLVGSLCSVLVALAAGLLIKAIMRTVNPAGLANIFR
;
A
#
# COMPACT_ATOMS: atom_id res chain seq x y z
N MET A 1 11.40 0.94 18.20
CA MET A 1 12.00 1.93 17.28
C MET A 1 11.82 3.29 17.94
N ASN A 2 12.89 3.97 18.30
CA ASN A 2 12.79 5.27 18.99
C ASN A 2 12.49 6.35 17.94
N LEU A 3 11.23 6.79 17.83
CA LEU A 3 10.73 7.68 16.76
C LEU A 3 11.30 9.10 16.80
N ASP A 4 11.97 9.49 17.88
CA ASP A 4 12.48 10.85 18.09
C ASP A 4 13.79 11.16 17.32
N ARG A 5 14.30 10.20 16.53
CA ARG A 5 15.51 10.42 15.74
C ARG A 5 15.16 11.12 14.43
N PRO A 6 15.90 12.18 14.03
CA PRO A 6 15.64 12.89 12.78
C PRO A 6 15.56 11.93 11.59
N GLY A 7 16.50 10.98 11.47
CA GLY A 7 16.50 10.01 10.35
C GLY A 7 15.20 9.23 10.16
N ILE A 8 14.39 9.03 11.20
CA ILE A 8 13.09 8.33 11.09
C ILE A 8 12.02 9.21 10.45
N GLU A 9 12.05 10.52 10.68
CA GLU A 9 11.16 11.45 9.99
C GLU A 9 11.44 11.46 8.50
N LEU A 10 12.72 11.48 8.10
CA LEU A 10 13.13 11.36 6.70
C LEU A 10 12.62 10.05 6.10
N PHE A 11 12.85 8.93 6.79
CA PHE A 11 12.33 7.63 6.38
C PHE A 11 10.81 7.64 6.15
N ALA A 12 10.04 8.14 7.14
CA ALA A 12 8.59 8.19 7.06
C ALA A 12 8.10 9.04 5.88
N ASN A 13 8.73 10.20 5.65
CA ASN A 13 8.42 11.06 4.52
C ASN A 13 8.72 10.38 3.17
N LEU A 14 9.87 9.73 3.03
CA LEU A 14 10.24 9.03 1.80
C LEU A 14 9.30 7.86 1.50
N VAL A 15 8.96 7.07 2.51
CA VAL A 15 7.99 5.98 2.39
C VAL A 15 6.61 6.51 2.01
N PHE A 16 6.16 7.60 2.65
CA PHE A 16 4.86 8.19 2.35
C PHE A 16 4.79 8.74 0.92
N VAL A 17 5.81 9.50 0.47
CA VAL A 17 5.88 10.04 -0.89
C VAL A 17 5.92 8.93 -1.93
N TRP A 18 6.71 7.89 -1.65
CA TRP A 18 6.80 6.71 -2.49
C TRP A 18 5.43 6.02 -2.65
N ILE A 19 4.78 5.73 -1.52
CA ILE A 19 3.49 5.04 -1.54
C ILE A 19 2.41 5.92 -2.16
N GLY A 20 2.33 7.20 -1.77
CA GLY A 20 1.41 8.17 -2.34
C GLY A 20 1.55 8.30 -3.85
N SER A 21 2.76 8.42 -4.37
CA SER A 21 2.95 8.61 -5.81
C SER A 21 2.61 7.37 -6.65
N ASN A 22 2.87 6.17 -6.11
CA ASN A 22 2.75 4.91 -6.86
C ASN A 22 1.43 4.15 -6.64
N TYR A 23 0.71 4.43 -5.55
CA TYR A 23 -0.47 3.67 -5.12
C TYR A 23 -1.71 4.54 -4.88
N PHE A 24 -1.58 5.88 -4.83
CA PHE A 24 -2.74 6.77 -4.68
C PHE A 24 -3.63 6.76 -5.94
N PRO A 25 -4.96 6.85 -5.78
CA PRO A 25 -5.90 6.70 -6.89
C PRO A 25 -5.82 7.89 -7.84
N ILE A 26 -5.23 7.67 -9.01
CA ILE A 26 -5.56 8.41 -10.23
C ILE A 26 -6.30 7.41 -11.09
N GLY A 27 -7.51 7.78 -11.53
CA GLY A 27 -8.51 6.92 -12.17
C GLY A 27 -7.89 5.93 -13.16
N GLU A 28 -8.43 4.71 -13.16
CA GLU A 28 -7.89 3.57 -13.93
C GLU A 28 -7.70 3.99 -15.38
N VAL A 29 -6.44 4.19 -15.77
CA VAL A 29 -6.08 4.64 -17.10
C VAL A 29 -6.05 3.40 -17.97
N GLU A 30 -6.71 3.46 -19.12
CA GLU A 30 -6.72 2.39 -20.12
C GLU A 30 -5.33 1.80 -20.39
N PRO A 31 -5.19 0.48 -20.58
CA PRO A 31 -3.92 -0.22 -20.40
C PRO A 31 -2.80 0.09 -21.41
N SER A 32 -2.94 1.02 -22.34
CA SER A 32 -1.93 1.22 -23.40
C SER A 32 -2.03 2.55 -24.17
N GLY A 33 -2.38 3.65 -23.51
CA GLY A 33 -2.51 4.97 -24.16
C GLY A 33 -1.26 5.87 -24.06
N LYS A 34 -1.16 6.89 -24.94
CA LYS A 34 -0.20 8.01 -24.73
C LYS A 34 -0.39 8.66 -23.34
N ARG A 35 -1.64 8.64 -22.82
CA ARG A 35 -2.04 9.12 -21.50
C ARG A 35 -1.42 8.33 -20.34
N THR A 36 -1.27 7.01 -20.43
CA THR A 36 -0.62 6.21 -19.36
C THR A 36 0.85 6.57 -19.23
N ARG A 37 1.56 6.67 -20.36
CA ARG A 37 2.98 7.07 -20.39
C ARG A 37 3.21 8.44 -19.78
N ILE A 38 2.34 9.42 -20.07
CA ILE A 38 2.41 10.76 -19.45
C ILE A 38 2.19 10.69 -17.95
N LEU A 39 1.20 9.92 -17.48
CA LEU A 39 0.93 9.76 -16.06
C LEU A 39 2.04 9.01 -15.33
N HIS A 40 2.68 8.02 -15.96
CA HIS A 40 3.86 7.35 -15.42
C HIS A 40 5.05 8.30 -15.30
N ALA A 41 5.33 9.09 -16.33
CA ALA A 41 6.37 10.11 -16.29
C ALA A 41 6.11 11.16 -15.20
N LEU A 42 4.86 11.61 -15.06
CA LEU A 42 4.46 12.55 -14.00
C LEU A 42 4.70 11.95 -12.60
N ARG A 43 4.36 10.68 -12.37
CA ARG A 43 4.59 10.02 -11.08
C ARG A 43 6.08 9.92 -10.73
N VAL A 44 6.91 9.50 -11.69
CA VAL A 44 8.37 9.45 -11.50
C VAL A 44 8.92 10.84 -11.21
N LEU A 45 8.44 11.86 -11.92
CA LEU A 45 8.83 13.25 -11.69
C LEU A 45 8.42 13.74 -10.30
N VAL A 46 7.21 13.43 -9.83
CA VAL A 46 6.77 13.76 -8.46
C VAL A 46 7.67 13.09 -7.42
N VAL A 47 7.96 11.80 -7.57
CA VAL A 47 8.88 11.08 -6.65
C VAL A 47 10.26 11.74 -6.65
N LEU A 48 10.81 12.07 -7.83
CA LEU A 48 12.11 12.74 -7.97
C LEU A 48 12.12 14.10 -7.27
N LEU A 49 11.18 14.99 -7.63
CA LEU A 49 11.16 16.36 -7.13
C LEU A 49 10.89 16.44 -5.64
N VAL A 50 9.92 15.66 -5.14
CA VAL A 50 9.55 15.67 -3.73
C VAL A 50 10.63 15.02 -2.88
N SER A 51 11.20 13.88 -3.31
CA SER A 51 12.30 13.24 -2.56
C SER A 51 13.56 14.11 -2.55
N TRP A 52 13.86 14.78 -3.66
CA TRP A 52 14.96 15.75 -3.73
C TRP A 52 14.75 16.91 -2.75
N ARG A 53 13.54 17.46 -2.70
CA ARG A 53 13.20 18.57 -1.81
C ARG A 53 13.28 18.18 -0.33
N ILE A 54 12.90 16.96 0.03
CA ILE A 54 12.94 16.43 1.41
C ILE A 54 14.38 16.13 1.86
N SER A 55 15.21 15.57 0.97
CA SER A 55 16.56 15.10 1.27
C SER A 55 17.64 16.19 1.23
N GLY A 56 17.26 17.44 0.99
CA GLY A 56 18.15 18.61 1.00
C GLY A 56 18.83 18.90 -0.34
N TRP A 57 18.99 20.20 -0.62
CA TRP A 57 19.34 20.73 -1.95
C TRP A 57 20.71 20.28 -2.46
N ARG A 58 21.69 19.99 -1.59
CA ARG A 58 23.06 19.61 -2.02
C ARG A 58 23.25 18.10 -2.14
N ASP A 59 22.82 17.31 -1.17
CA ASP A 59 23.17 15.88 -1.07
C ASP A 59 22.03 14.92 -1.45
N GLY A 60 20.80 15.44 -1.60
CA GLY A 60 19.60 14.63 -1.83
C GLY A 60 19.38 14.08 -3.24
N TRP A 61 20.26 14.39 -4.19
CA TRP A 61 20.07 14.05 -5.61
C TRP A 61 20.24 12.56 -5.86
N LEU A 62 21.23 11.91 -5.24
CA LEU A 62 21.45 10.46 -5.37
C LEU A 62 20.25 9.67 -4.83
N LEU A 63 19.69 10.12 -3.70
CA LEU A 63 18.47 9.55 -3.14
C LEU A 63 17.29 9.74 -4.09
N ALA A 64 17.05 10.97 -4.55
CA ALA A 64 15.95 11.26 -5.47
C ALA A 64 16.05 10.39 -6.74
N ILE A 65 17.24 10.28 -7.33
CA ILE A 65 17.48 9.47 -8.52
C ILE A 65 17.22 7.98 -8.23
N SER A 66 17.74 7.43 -7.14
CA SER A 66 17.51 6.02 -6.78
C SER A 66 16.03 5.70 -6.60
N LEU A 67 15.26 6.57 -5.94
CA LEU A 67 13.81 6.44 -5.81
C LEU A 67 13.09 6.65 -7.15
N GLY A 68 13.51 7.62 -7.96
CA GLY A 68 12.94 7.82 -9.30
C GLY A 68 13.12 6.61 -10.21
N VAL A 69 14.32 6.01 -10.19
CA VAL A 69 14.65 4.78 -10.93
C VAL A 69 13.81 3.61 -10.42
N ALA A 70 13.72 3.42 -9.10
CA ALA A 70 12.87 2.38 -8.52
C ALA A 70 11.41 2.54 -8.94
N ALA A 71 10.89 3.78 -9.00
CA ALA A 71 9.51 4.08 -9.41
C ALA A 71 9.31 3.78 -10.90
N ALA A 72 10.27 4.15 -11.75
CA ALA A 72 10.24 3.80 -13.17
C ALA A 72 10.24 2.28 -13.38
N ILE A 73 11.10 1.55 -12.66
CA ILE A 73 11.15 0.08 -12.69
C ILE A 73 9.79 -0.49 -12.28
N LEU A 74 9.19 -0.01 -11.19
CA LEU A 74 7.87 -0.48 -10.73
C LEU A 74 6.80 -0.30 -11.81
N LEU A 75 6.70 0.90 -12.39
CA LEU A 75 5.66 1.23 -13.37
C LEU A 75 5.83 0.46 -14.69
N ILE A 76 7.07 0.32 -15.18
CA ILE A 76 7.37 -0.47 -16.38
C ILE A 76 7.19 -1.97 -16.10
N GLY A 77 7.60 -2.43 -14.93
CA GLY A 77 7.49 -3.83 -14.53
C GLY A 77 6.03 -4.29 -14.44
N ARG A 78 5.12 -3.42 -13.97
CA ARG A 78 3.66 -3.70 -13.97
C ARG A 78 3.09 -4.00 -15.36
N GLU A 79 3.67 -3.44 -16.42
CA GLU A 79 3.25 -3.68 -17.81
C GLU A 79 3.95 -4.88 -18.46
N ARG A 80 5.21 -5.13 -18.08
CA ARG A 80 6.05 -6.15 -18.75
C ARG A 80 6.09 -7.51 -18.06
N ILE A 81 5.89 -7.55 -16.75
CA ILE A 81 6.00 -8.79 -15.97
C ILE A 81 4.70 -9.57 -16.11
N ALA A 82 4.83 -10.88 -16.33
CA ALA A 82 3.68 -11.78 -16.35
C ALA A 82 2.90 -11.66 -15.03
N LYS A 83 1.57 -11.54 -15.11
CA LYS A 83 0.72 -11.26 -13.94
C LYS A 83 0.92 -12.24 -12.78
N ARG A 84 1.30 -13.50 -13.06
CA ARG A 84 1.67 -14.53 -12.08
C ARG A 84 2.85 -14.16 -11.16
N TYR A 85 3.76 -13.29 -11.59
CA TYR A 85 4.92 -12.83 -10.81
C TYR A 85 4.74 -11.41 -10.26
N LEU A 86 3.57 -10.79 -10.48
CA LEU A 86 3.32 -9.41 -10.08
C LEU A 86 3.43 -9.22 -8.57
N ALA A 87 2.94 -10.18 -7.77
CA ALA A 87 3.02 -10.12 -6.32
C ALA A 87 4.48 -10.10 -5.80
N GLU A 88 5.33 -10.97 -6.35
CA GLU A 88 6.75 -11.07 -5.98
C GLU A 88 7.50 -9.79 -6.36
N PHE A 89 7.21 -9.27 -7.55
CA PHE A 89 7.81 -8.03 -8.03
C PHE A 89 7.43 -6.81 -7.19
N GLU A 90 6.15 -6.64 -6.82
CA GLU A 90 5.69 -5.54 -5.97
C GLU A 90 6.34 -5.60 -4.58
N LEU A 91 6.39 -6.80 -3.98
CA LEU A 91 7.02 -7.01 -2.67
C LEU A 91 8.51 -6.70 -2.70
N LEU A 92 9.23 -7.18 -3.73
CA LEU A 92 10.65 -6.92 -3.88
C LEU A 92 10.92 -5.42 -4.00
N ASN A 93 10.14 -4.70 -4.82
CA ASN A 93 10.33 -3.28 -5.02
C ASN A 93 10.07 -2.47 -3.74
N VAL A 94 9.02 -2.80 -2.99
CA VAL A 94 8.75 -2.20 -1.66
C VAL A 94 9.88 -2.48 -0.68
N CYS A 95 10.39 -3.72 -0.62
CA CYS A 95 11.53 -4.07 0.24
C CYS A 95 12.79 -3.26 -0.11
N VAL A 96 13.09 -3.09 -1.40
CA VAL A 96 14.23 -2.27 -1.85
C VAL A 96 14.08 -0.82 -1.40
N VAL A 97 12.89 -0.23 -1.57
CA VAL A 97 12.64 1.16 -1.17
C VAL A 97 12.70 1.35 0.34
N LEU A 98 12.14 0.41 1.11
CA LEU A 98 12.26 0.42 2.57
C LEU A 98 13.73 0.29 3.00
N GLY A 99 14.52 -0.56 2.33
CA GLY A 99 15.94 -0.71 2.56
C GLY A 99 16.75 0.56 2.26
N ILE A 100 16.49 1.22 1.13
CA ILE A 100 17.09 2.51 0.76
C ILE A 100 16.74 3.56 1.81
N GLY A 101 15.46 3.70 2.16
CA GLY A 101 15.01 4.65 3.17
C GLY A 101 15.65 4.39 4.55
N TRP A 102 15.74 3.13 4.96
CA TRP A 102 16.36 2.75 6.23
C TRP A 102 17.87 3.04 6.26
N LEU A 103 18.58 2.74 5.17
CA LEU A 103 20.00 3.04 5.04
C LEU A 103 20.26 4.55 5.15
N VAL A 104 19.43 5.35 4.48
CA VAL A 104 19.51 6.81 4.49
C VAL A 104 19.22 7.37 5.89
N ALA A 105 18.22 6.83 6.58
CA ALA A 105 17.93 7.17 7.96
C ALA A 105 19.10 6.84 8.91
N ARG A 106 19.89 5.82 8.59
CA ARG A 106 21.05 5.40 9.38
C ARG A 106 22.28 6.28 9.16
N LEU A 107 22.40 6.88 7.97
CA LEU A 107 23.51 7.75 7.58
C LEU A 107 23.34 9.21 8.05
N SER A 108 22.25 9.54 8.76
CA SER A 108 22.00 10.85 9.37
C SER A 108 22.12 12.03 8.38
N LEU A 109 21.65 11.84 7.14
CA LEU A 109 21.58 12.92 6.16
C LEU A 109 20.62 14.02 6.64
N VAL A 110 21.02 15.28 6.44
CA VAL A 110 20.33 16.48 6.94
C VAL A 110 18.91 16.55 6.40
N ILE A 111 17.97 16.83 7.29
CA ILE A 111 16.54 16.91 6.97
C ILE A 111 16.15 18.37 6.83
N HIS A 112 15.47 18.69 5.74
CA HIS A 112 14.70 19.93 5.64
C HIS A 112 13.22 19.57 5.52
N PRO A 113 12.46 19.54 6.63
CA PRO A 113 11.06 19.14 6.57
C PRO A 113 10.27 20.09 5.66
N ILE A 114 9.50 19.53 4.72
CA ILE A 114 8.59 20.28 3.84
C ILE A 114 7.41 20.84 4.64
N VAL A 115 7.03 20.16 5.72
CA VAL A 115 5.89 20.51 6.56
C VAL A 115 6.37 20.61 8.01
N GLN A 116 6.56 21.82 8.51
CA GLN A 116 6.73 22.08 9.94
C GLN A 116 5.33 22.15 10.56
N MET A 117 4.73 20.99 10.87
CA MET A 117 3.53 20.99 11.72
C MET A 117 3.95 21.19 13.18
N PRO A 118 3.22 22.00 13.96
CA PRO A 118 3.38 22.08 15.41
C PRO A 118 2.80 20.82 16.06
N ALA A 119 3.41 19.67 15.78
CA ALA A 119 3.09 18.38 16.36
C ALA A 119 4.33 17.80 17.06
N PRO A 120 4.16 16.95 18.09
CA PRO A 120 5.29 16.28 18.74
C PRO A 120 6.11 15.49 17.69
N ALA A 121 7.43 15.48 17.82
CA ALA A 121 8.37 14.90 16.84
C ALA A 121 8.09 13.43 16.48
N ASN A 122 7.45 12.67 17.37
CA ASN A 122 7.06 11.27 17.13
C ASN A 122 5.70 11.08 16.45
N VAL A 123 4.82 12.09 16.42
CA VAL A 123 3.47 11.97 15.85
C VAL A 123 3.48 12.07 14.33
N ILE A 124 4.30 13.00 13.79
CA ILE A 124 4.42 13.20 12.34
C ILE A 124 4.88 11.93 11.62
N PRO A 125 6.04 11.32 11.96
CA PRO A 125 6.50 10.10 11.29
C PRO A 125 5.51 8.93 11.47
N ALA A 126 4.90 8.80 12.65
CA ALA A 126 3.91 7.76 12.89
C ALA A 126 2.67 7.92 11.99
N THR A 127 2.15 9.14 11.87
CA THR A 127 0.97 9.44 11.03
C THR A 127 1.27 9.18 9.55
N LEU A 128 2.43 9.61 9.06
CA LEU A 128 2.87 9.36 7.68
C LEU A 128 3.00 7.86 7.37
N LEU A 129 3.61 7.10 8.29
CA LEU A 129 3.74 5.64 8.13
C LEU A 129 2.39 4.93 8.17
N ILE A 130 1.48 5.31 9.07
CA ILE A 130 0.13 4.76 9.13
C ILE A 130 -0.62 5.05 7.82
N ALA A 131 -0.57 6.28 7.33
CA ALA A 131 -1.20 6.66 6.06
C ALA A 131 -0.60 5.87 4.87
N ALA A 132 0.72 5.68 4.85
CA ALA A 132 1.40 4.88 3.85
C ALA A 132 0.96 3.40 3.90
N ILE A 133 0.91 2.80 5.09
CA ILE A 133 0.45 1.41 5.27
C ILE A 133 -0.99 1.23 4.80
N LEU A 134 -1.88 2.17 5.15
CA LEU A 134 -3.28 2.14 4.69
C LEU A 134 -3.36 2.22 3.16
N CYS A 135 -2.71 3.20 2.55
CA CYS A 135 -2.70 3.37 1.10
C CYS A 135 -2.15 2.14 0.37
N TYR A 136 -1.03 1.59 0.85
CA TYR A 136 -0.44 0.38 0.30
C TYR A 136 -1.36 -0.84 0.48
N SER A 137 -1.97 -1.03 1.64
CA SER A 137 -2.84 -2.16 1.90
C SER A 137 -4.07 -2.18 0.98
N LEU A 138 -4.61 -1.01 0.64
CA LEU A 138 -5.76 -0.92 -0.28
C LEU A 138 -5.34 -1.21 -1.72
N ARG A 139 -4.34 -0.50 -2.27
CA ARG A 139 -3.98 -0.66 -3.68
C ARG A 139 -2.87 -1.69 -3.91
N GLY A 140 -1.75 -1.58 -3.21
CA GLY A 140 -0.63 -2.54 -3.24
C GLY A 140 -1.08 -3.96 -2.90
N GLY A 141 -1.88 -4.11 -1.85
CA GLY A 141 -2.49 -5.39 -1.48
C GLY A 141 -3.33 -6.03 -2.58
N SER A 142 -3.90 -5.23 -3.49
CA SER A 142 -4.68 -5.76 -4.62
C SER A 142 -3.79 -6.34 -5.71
N TYR A 143 -2.59 -5.80 -5.91
CA TYR A 143 -1.59 -6.40 -6.80
C TYR A 143 -1.06 -7.72 -6.22
N ILE A 144 -0.85 -7.81 -4.91
CA ILE A 144 -0.46 -9.05 -4.23
C ILE A 144 -1.53 -10.14 -4.42
N VAL A 145 -2.80 -9.83 -4.09
CA VAL A 145 -3.90 -10.78 -4.25
C VAL A 145 -4.06 -11.20 -5.71
N ARG A 146 -4.03 -10.26 -6.65
CA ARG A 146 -4.15 -10.57 -8.07
C ARG A 146 -2.99 -11.43 -8.57
N GLY A 147 -1.76 -11.12 -8.19
CA GLY A 147 -0.59 -11.90 -8.59
C GLY A 147 -0.65 -13.34 -8.07
N LEU A 148 -1.13 -13.54 -6.84
CA LEU A 148 -1.30 -14.87 -6.27
C LEU A 148 -2.40 -15.67 -6.98
N LEU A 149 -3.54 -15.04 -7.26
CA LEU A 149 -4.66 -15.67 -7.98
C LEU A 149 -4.27 -16.05 -9.41
N GLU A 150 -3.53 -15.18 -10.11
CA GLU A 150 -2.97 -15.46 -11.44
C GLU A 150 -1.96 -16.62 -11.38
N LYS A 151 -1.11 -16.66 -10.35
CA LYS A 151 -0.14 -17.76 -10.16
C LYS A 151 -0.81 -19.11 -9.94
N GLY A 152 -1.93 -19.13 -9.22
CA GLY A 152 -2.75 -20.32 -9.03
C GLY A 152 -3.68 -20.66 -10.21
N ALA A 153 -3.69 -19.86 -11.29
CA ALA A 153 -4.66 -19.96 -12.39
C ALA A 153 -6.13 -19.97 -11.90
N LEU A 154 -6.41 -19.26 -10.81
CA LEU A 154 -7.70 -19.30 -10.10
C LEU A 154 -8.70 -18.27 -10.61
N ILE A 155 -8.34 -17.41 -11.56
CA ILE A 155 -9.26 -16.37 -12.06
C ILE A 155 -10.27 -17.00 -13.01
N PRO A 156 -11.55 -17.09 -12.63
CA PRO A 156 -12.57 -17.67 -13.50
C PRO A 156 -12.76 -16.77 -14.73
N HIS A 157 -12.60 -17.34 -15.92
CA HIS A 157 -12.99 -16.67 -17.16
C HIS A 157 -14.51 -16.81 -17.32
N LYS A 158 -15.26 -15.72 -17.15
CA LYS A 158 -16.69 -15.70 -17.52
C LYS A 158 -16.77 -15.57 -19.04
N ALA A 159 -17.34 -16.56 -19.70
CA ALA A 159 -17.39 -16.63 -21.17
C ALA A 159 -18.50 -15.76 -21.82
N THR A 160 -19.27 -14.98 -21.04
CA THR A 160 -20.55 -14.41 -21.51
C THR A 160 -20.91 -13.00 -21.03
N ALA A 161 -20.01 -12.25 -20.38
CA ALA A 161 -20.35 -10.88 -19.98
C ALA A 161 -19.91 -9.85 -21.02
N THR A 162 -20.76 -8.86 -21.29
CA THR A 162 -20.39 -7.69 -22.08
C THR A 162 -19.32 -6.89 -21.34
N VAL A 163 -18.40 -6.26 -22.09
CA VAL A 163 -17.27 -5.49 -21.55
C VAL A 163 -17.71 -4.52 -20.44
N ASP A 164 -18.82 -3.80 -20.66
CA ASP A 164 -19.35 -2.84 -19.69
C ASP A 164 -19.83 -3.49 -18.37
N THR A 165 -20.45 -4.67 -18.45
CA THR A 165 -20.97 -5.38 -17.27
C THR A 165 -19.83 -6.00 -16.46
N GLU A 166 -18.80 -6.50 -17.14
CA GLU A 166 -17.58 -7.02 -16.52
C GLU A 166 -16.82 -5.92 -15.76
N ASP A 167 -16.63 -4.76 -16.38
CA ASP A 167 -15.95 -3.63 -15.76
C ASP A 167 -16.67 -3.13 -14.50
N ILE A 168 -18.01 -3.07 -14.52
CA ILE A 168 -18.81 -2.71 -13.35
C ILE A 168 -18.64 -3.75 -12.23
N GLN A 169 -18.72 -5.05 -12.53
CA GLN A 169 -18.56 -6.11 -11.53
C GLN A 169 -17.15 -6.09 -10.92
N VAL A 170 -16.12 -5.90 -11.73
CA VAL A 170 -14.73 -5.79 -11.27
C VAL A 170 -14.53 -4.57 -10.37
N ARG A 171 -15.16 -3.43 -10.69
CA ARG A 171 -15.12 -2.22 -9.85
C ARG A 171 -15.83 -2.43 -8.51
N HIS A 172 -17.02 -3.02 -8.51
CA HIS A 172 -17.76 -3.34 -7.28
C HIS A 172 -17.00 -4.32 -6.38
N GLY A 173 -16.49 -5.41 -6.93
CA GLY A 173 -15.69 -6.39 -6.18
C GLY A 173 -14.45 -5.75 -5.53
N ARG A 174 -13.82 -4.80 -6.21
CA ARG A 174 -12.67 -4.06 -5.68
C ARG A 174 -13.03 -3.14 -4.52
N ILE A 175 -14.14 -2.41 -4.63
CA ILE A 175 -14.63 -1.53 -3.55
C ILE A 175 -14.96 -2.37 -2.30
N ILE A 176 -15.65 -3.50 -2.46
CA ILE A 176 -15.94 -4.42 -1.36
C ILE A 176 -14.64 -4.88 -0.70
N GLY A 177 -13.66 -5.31 -1.50
CA GLY A 177 -12.34 -5.71 -0.98
C GLY A 177 -11.62 -4.60 -0.21
N TYR A 178 -11.74 -3.34 -0.63
CA TYR A 178 -11.18 -2.21 0.11
C TYR A 178 -11.86 -2.01 1.46
N LEU A 179 -13.20 -2.03 1.49
CA LEU A 179 -13.96 -1.87 2.72
C LEU A 179 -13.63 -2.97 3.73
N GLU A 180 -13.56 -4.22 3.29
CA GLU A 180 -13.16 -5.34 4.16
C GLU A 180 -11.77 -5.14 4.77
N ARG A 181 -10.78 -4.72 3.97
CA ARG A 181 -9.44 -4.44 4.48
C ARG A 181 -9.44 -3.32 5.51
N ILE A 182 -10.21 -2.26 5.29
CA ILE A 182 -10.33 -1.15 6.26
C ILE A 182 -10.88 -1.67 7.59
N VAL A 183 -11.96 -2.46 7.56
CA VAL A 183 -12.57 -3.03 8.76
C VAL A 183 -11.61 -3.97 9.50
N ILE A 184 -10.91 -4.85 8.77
CA ILE A 184 -9.91 -5.77 9.35
C ILE A 184 -8.77 -4.99 9.99
N ILE A 185 -8.19 -4.02 9.27
CA ILE A 185 -7.09 -3.20 9.77
C ILE A 185 -7.52 -2.47 11.05
N ALA A 186 -8.72 -1.87 11.05
CA ALA A 186 -9.25 -1.17 12.22
C ALA A 186 -9.45 -2.11 13.41
N ALA A 187 -10.06 -3.28 13.21
CA ALA A 187 -10.28 -4.29 14.25
C ALA A 187 -8.95 -4.77 14.86
N VAL A 188 -7.96 -5.11 14.02
CA VAL A 188 -6.63 -5.56 14.46
C VAL A 188 -5.87 -4.46 15.19
N ALA A 189 -5.91 -3.22 14.67
CA ALA A 189 -5.28 -2.06 15.31
C ALA A 189 -5.89 -1.77 16.69
N ALA A 190 -7.23 -1.84 16.81
CA ALA A 190 -7.95 -1.75 18.08
C ALA A 190 -7.73 -2.96 19.00
N GLY A 191 -7.25 -4.08 18.46
CA GLY A 191 -7.01 -5.31 19.21
C GLY A 191 -8.22 -6.20 19.41
N SER A 192 -9.33 -5.95 18.72
CA SER A 192 -10.49 -6.85 18.73
C SER A 192 -10.32 -7.93 17.66
N PHE A 193 -9.79 -9.08 18.07
CA PHE A 193 -9.71 -10.26 17.21
C PHE A 193 -11.07 -10.97 17.09
N GLU A 194 -12.01 -10.70 18.01
CA GLU A 194 -13.38 -11.20 17.94
C GLU A 194 -14.12 -10.61 16.72
N ALA A 195 -14.01 -9.30 16.51
CA ALA A 195 -14.59 -8.62 15.36
C ALA A 195 -14.03 -9.15 14.02
N LEU A 196 -12.74 -9.48 13.99
CA LEU A 196 -12.10 -10.13 12.84
C LEU A 196 -12.70 -11.52 12.57
N GLY A 197 -12.82 -12.35 13.60
CA GLY A 197 -13.42 -13.69 13.49
C GLY A 197 -14.87 -13.63 13.00
N PHE A 198 -15.67 -12.71 13.57
CA PHE A 198 -17.04 -12.46 13.16
C PHE A 198 -17.14 -12.05 11.69
N LEU A 199 -16.30 -11.11 11.23
CA LEU A 199 -16.31 -10.65 9.85
C LEU A 199 -16.00 -11.78 8.85
N ILE A 200 -14.97 -12.60 9.15
CA ILE A 200 -14.59 -13.74 8.30
C ILE A 200 -15.72 -14.77 8.24
N ALA A 201 -16.32 -15.10 9.40
CA ALA A 201 -17.43 -16.05 9.48
C ALA A 201 -18.66 -15.55 8.72
N ALA A 202 -19.06 -14.29 8.93
CA ALA A 202 -20.19 -13.67 8.24
C ALA A 202 -20.00 -13.69 6.72
N LYS A 203 -18.78 -13.38 6.24
CA LYS A 203 -18.45 -13.39 4.82
C LYS A 203 -18.58 -14.79 4.21
N GLY A 204 -18.12 -15.82 4.91
CA GLY A 204 -18.26 -17.21 4.48
C GLY A 204 -19.71 -17.69 4.45
N LEU A 205 -20.52 -17.28 5.44
CA LEU A 205 -21.92 -17.66 5.55
C LEU A 205 -22.78 -17.08 4.42
N ILE A 206 -22.56 -15.80 4.06
CA ILE A 206 -23.30 -15.13 2.98
C ILE A 206 -23.08 -15.83 1.63
N ARG A 207 -21.89 -16.40 1.39
CA ARG A 207 -21.52 -17.05 0.13
C ARG A 207 -21.57 -18.57 0.17
N ALA A 208 -22.14 -19.16 1.21
CA ALA A 208 -22.18 -20.61 1.39
C ALA A 208 -22.79 -21.35 0.18
N LYS A 209 -23.85 -20.79 -0.44
CA LYS A 209 -24.50 -21.35 -1.64
C LYS A 209 -23.63 -21.30 -2.90
N GLU A 210 -22.67 -20.39 -2.96
CA GLU A 210 -21.80 -20.24 -4.14
C GLU A 210 -20.61 -21.23 -4.09
N PHE A 211 -20.37 -21.88 -2.94
CA PHE A 211 -19.30 -22.86 -2.77
C PHE A 211 -19.58 -24.22 -3.43
N ASP A 212 -20.81 -24.46 -3.91
CA ASP A 212 -21.13 -25.62 -4.73
C ASP A 212 -20.31 -25.64 -6.04
N ASN A 213 -19.89 -24.46 -6.52
CA ASN A 213 -18.98 -24.35 -7.64
C ASN A 213 -17.52 -24.35 -7.13
N ARG A 214 -16.82 -25.47 -7.37
CA ARG A 214 -15.42 -25.67 -6.95
C ARG A 214 -14.47 -24.56 -7.39
N SER A 215 -14.55 -24.13 -8.66
CA SER A 215 -13.65 -23.08 -9.19
C SER A 215 -13.90 -21.74 -8.51
N PHE A 216 -15.17 -21.43 -8.21
CA PHE A 216 -15.50 -20.22 -7.45
C PHE A 216 -15.05 -20.32 -5.99
N ALA A 217 -15.24 -21.48 -5.35
CA ALA A 217 -14.81 -21.71 -3.98
C ALA A 217 -13.29 -21.52 -3.82
N GLU A 218 -12.48 -22.11 -4.71
CA GLU A 218 -11.01 -21.98 -4.69
C GLU A 218 -10.57 -20.53 -4.92
N TYR A 219 -11.14 -19.83 -5.91
CA TYR A 219 -10.92 -18.41 -6.15
C TYR A 219 -11.24 -17.56 -4.92
N PHE A 220 -12.42 -17.78 -4.33
CA PHE A 220 -12.91 -17.01 -3.20
C PHE A 220 -12.08 -17.25 -1.94
N LEU A 221 -11.76 -18.50 -1.63
CA LEU A 221 -10.97 -18.89 -0.46
C LEU A 221 -9.57 -18.31 -0.55
N VAL A 222 -8.84 -18.56 -1.64
CA VAL A 222 -7.47 -18.06 -1.81
C VAL A 222 -7.44 -16.54 -1.86
N GLY A 223 -8.37 -15.92 -2.60
CA GLY A 223 -8.47 -14.47 -2.72
C GLY A 223 -8.77 -13.79 -1.38
N SER A 224 -9.74 -14.32 -0.62
CA SER A 224 -10.13 -13.76 0.67
C SER A 224 -9.07 -13.98 1.74
N LEU A 225 -8.48 -15.18 1.84
CA LEU A 225 -7.41 -15.46 2.79
C LEU A 225 -6.19 -14.58 2.53
N CYS A 226 -5.77 -14.42 1.27
CA CYS A 226 -4.67 -13.55 0.92
C CYS A 226 -4.98 -12.07 1.28
N SER A 227 -6.20 -11.60 1.00
CA SER A 227 -6.62 -10.24 1.37
C SER A 227 -6.62 -10.02 2.88
N VAL A 228 -7.12 -11.00 3.65
CA VAL A 228 -7.11 -10.98 5.11
C VAL A 228 -5.68 -10.95 5.64
N LEU A 229 -4.76 -11.75 5.09
CA LEU A 229 -3.35 -11.74 5.49
C LEU A 229 -2.68 -10.38 5.27
N VAL A 230 -2.94 -9.74 4.12
CA VAL A 230 -2.42 -8.39 3.85
C VAL A 230 -2.96 -7.38 4.86
N ALA A 231 -4.27 -7.41 5.13
CA ALA A 231 -4.91 -6.50 6.09
C ALA A 231 -4.46 -6.77 7.54
N LEU A 232 -4.27 -8.02 7.92
CA LEU A 232 -3.76 -8.43 9.23
C LEU A 232 -2.34 -7.91 9.43
N ALA A 233 -1.45 -8.11 8.45
CA ALA A 233 -0.09 -7.59 8.51
C ALA A 233 -0.08 -6.05 8.64
N ALA A 234 -0.89 -5.35 7.84
CA ALA A 234 -1.04 -3.91 7.92
C ALA A 234 -1.55 -3.44 9.30
N GLY A 235 -2.59 -4.08 9.84
CA GLY A 235 -3.14 -3.76 11.16
C GLY A 235 -2.14 -3.99 12.30
N LEU A 236 -1.37 -5.08 12.26
CA LEU A 236 -0.32 -5.36 13.25
C LEU A 236 0.82 -4.32 13.19
N LEU A 237 1.24 -3.91 11.98
CA LEU A 237 2.24 -2.86 11.80
C LEU A 237 1.73 -1.51 12.35
N ILE A 238 0.49 -1.14 12.05
CA ILE A 238 -0.14 0.08 12.59
C ILE A 238 -0.19 0.02 14.11
N LYS A 239 -0.63 -1.10 14.69
CA LYS A 239 -0.65 -1.30 16.15
C LYS A 239 0.73 -1.16 16.77
N ALA A 240 1.76 -1.70 16.13
CA ALA A 240 3.15 -1.57 16.59
C ALA A 240 3.64 -0.12 16.56
N ILE A 241 3.30 0.65 15.51
CA ILE A 241 3.63 2.07 15.39
C ILE A 241 2.88 2.88 16.46
N MET A 242 1.58 2.63 16.67
CA MET A 242 0.78 3.35 17.67
C MET A 242 1.34 3.17 19.09
N ARG A 243 1.87 1.98 19.42
CA ARG A 243 2.55 1.73 20.71
C ARG A 243 3.80 2.57 20.94
N THR A 244 4.44 3.03 19.86
CA THR A 244 5.65 3.88 19.96
C THR A 244 5.34 5.37 20.09
N VAL A 245 4.08 5.78 19.87
CA VAL A 245 3.64 7.17 20.06
C VAL A 245 3.27 7.38 21.53
N ASN A 246 3.88 8.37 22.19
CA ASN A 246 3.60 8.66 23.60
C ASN A 246 2.16 9.20 23.77
N PRO A 247 1.30 8.59 24.62
CA PRO A 247 -0.08 9.04 24.83
C PRO A 247 -0.20 10.50 25.31
N ALA A 248 0.82 11.03 26.00
CA ALA A 248 0.84 12.45 26.41
C ALA A 248 0.90 13.42 25.22
N GLY A 249 1.52 13.02 24.10
CA GLY A 249 1.58 13.83 22.87
C GLY A 249 0.26 13.84 22.09
N LEU A 250 -0.51 12.75 22.17
CA LEU A 250 -1.86 12.68 21.56
C LEU A 250 -2.86 13.57 22.31
N ALA A 251 -2.78 13.65 23.64
CA ALA A 251 -3.67 14.49 24.46
C ALA A 251 -3.50 16.00 24.21
N ASN A 252 -2.31 16.45 23.80
CA ASN A 252 -2.04 17.85 23.47
C ASN A 252 -2.50 18.28 22.06
N ILE A 253 -2.86 17.33 21.18
CA ILE A 253 -3.38 17.65 19.83
C ILE A 253 -4.88 17.98 19.86
N PHE A 254 -5.59 17.49 20.87
CA PHE A 254 -7.05 17.68 21.04
C PHE A 254 -7.40 18.73 22.10
N ARG A 255 -6.44 19.51 22.57
CA ARG A 255 -6.64 20.71 23.41
C ARG A 255 -6.37 21.95 22.60
#